data_AF-A0A7J7N7A5-F1
#
_entry.id   AF-A0A7J7N7A5-F1
#
_cell.length_a   1.000
_cell.length_b   1.000
_cell.length_c   1.000
_cell.angle_alpha   90.00
_cell.angle_beta   90.00
_cell.angle_gamma   90.00
#
_symmetry.space_group_name_H-M   'P 1'
#
loop_
_entity.id
_entity.type
_entity.pdbx_description
1 polymer ?
#
loop_
_entity_poly.entity_id
_entity_poly.type
_entity_poly.pdbx_seq_one_letter_code
_entity_poly.pdbx_strand_id
1 'polypeptide(L)'
;MGNHSFHCYCPTKKYILMIGPIPGQKYSEITFPILSPDPATIKDAHFLKYPIYVGGNRGRGQIYPDGSKSSNTIYNATTAGIVSKIILKEKGGYEITIADASDGHQVVDIIPPGLELLVSEGESIKLGQPLASNPNVGGFGQGDA
;
A
#
# COMPACT_ATOMS: atom_id res chain seq x y z
N MET A 1 -19.25 -21.63 10.31
CA MET A 1 -18.88 -20.19 10.28
C MET A 1 -17.56 -20.04 11.00
N GLY A 2 -16.53 -19.45 10.37
CA GLY A 2 -15.26 -19.20 11.03
C GLY A 2 -15.43 -18.21 12.19
N ASN A 3 -14.57 -18.30 13.21
CA ASN A 3 -14.60 -17.43 14.38
C ASN A 3 -14.04 -16.04 14.02
N HIS A 4 -14.80 -15.25 13.26
CA HIS A 4 -14.39 -13.94 12.74
C HIS A 4 -15.01 -12.80 13.55
N SER A 5 -14.18 -11.85 13.99
CA SER A 5 -14.66 -10.60 14.58
C SER A 5 -14.86 -9.56 13.48
N PHE A 6 -16.11 -9.22 13.20
CA PHE A 6 -16.47 -8.07 12.38
C PHE A 6 -16.52 -6.82 13.26
N HIS A 7 -15.98 -5.72 12.76
CA HIS A 7 -15.96 -4.44 13.47
C HIS A 7 -16.74 -3.39 12.69
N CYS A 8 -17.43 -2.50 13.39
CA CYS A 8 -18.02 -1.33 12.75
C CYS A 8 -16.92 -0.29 12.50
N TYR A 9 -16.96 0.40 11.35
CA TYR A 9 -16.01 1.47 11.02
C TYR A 9 -15.97 2.58 12.08
N CYS A 10 -17.13 2.93 12.63
CA CYS A 10 -17.28 3.93 13.69
C CYS A 10 -18.53 3.60 14.52
N PRO A 11 -18.58 3.94 15.84
CA PRO A 11 -19.73 3.62 16.70
C PRO A 11 -21.10 4.05 16.16
N THR A 12 -21.15 5.13 15.39
CA THR A 12 -22.40 5.67 14.80
C THR A 12 -22.77 5.04 13.47
N LYS A 13 -21.84 4.39 12.76
CA LYS A 13 -22.04 3.79 11.43
C LYS A 13 -21.99 2.28 11.50
N LYS A 14 -23.06 1.66 12.02
CA LYS A 14 -23.16 0.21 12.21
C LYS A 14 -23.30 -0.60 10.90
N TYR A 15 -23.62 0.06 9.79
CA TYR A 15 -23.77 -0.57 8.47
C TYR A 15 -22.47 -0.64 7.66
N ILE A 16 -21.38 -0.02 8.12
CA ILE A 16 -20.05 -0.14 7.50
C ILE A 16 -19.26 -1.16 8.30
N LEU A 17 -19.14 -2.37 7.76
CA LEU A 17 -18.48 -3.50 8.40
C LEU A 17 -17.03 -3.64 7.88
N MET A 18 -16.10 -3.89 8.80
CA MET A 18 -14.69 -4.13 8.52
C MET A 18 -14.22 -5.46 9.10
N ILE A 19 -13.27 -6.09 8.41
CA ILE A 19 -12.59 -7.31 8.85
C ILE A 19 -11.13 -7.24 8.40
N GLY A 20 -10.21 -7.72 9.24
CA GLY A 20 -8.79 -7.81 8.92
C GLY A 20 -7.87 -7.26 10.01
N PRO A 21 -6.54 -7.48 9.87
CA PRO A 21 -5.90 -8.36 8.89
C PRO A 21 -6.15 -9.84 9.21
N ILE A 22 -6.32 -10.68 8.18
CA ILE A 22 -6.51 -12.14 8.33
C ILE A 22 -5.56 -12.92 7.38
N PRO A 23 -5.19 -14.17 7.71
CA PRO A 23 -4.34 -14.99 6.83
C PRO A 23 -5.00 -15.30 5.48
N GLY A 24 -4.48 -14.72 4.39
CA GLY A 24 -5.06 -14.84 3.05
C GLY A 24 -5.08 -16.27 2.49
N GLN A 25 -4.11 -17.11 2.84
CA GLN A 25 -4.10 -18.53 2.43
C GLN A 25 -5.28 -19.32 2.99
N LYS A 26 -5.76 -18.94 4.18
CA LYS A 26 -6.86 -19.61 4.86
C LYS A 26 -8.22 -19.04 4.45
N TYR A 27 -8.26 -17.75 4.09
CA TYR A 27 -9.49 -17.01 3.83
C TYR A 27 -9.42 -16.35 2.46
N SER A 28 -9.65 -17.14 1.41
CA SER A 28 -9.84 -16.65 0.04
C SER A 28 -11.24 -16.05 -0.18
N GLU A 29 -12.21 -16.46 0.64
CA GLU A 29 -13.58 -16.01 0.63
C GLU A 29 -14.02 -15.63 2.05
N ILE A 30 -14.85 -14.59 2.16
CA ILE A 30 -15.37 -14.10 3.44
C ILE A 30 -16.89 -13.98 3.31
N THR A 31 -17.63 -14.69 4.15
CA THR A 31 -19.09 -14.59 4.21
C THR A 31 -19.49 -13.59 5.29
N PHE A 32 -20.23 -12.54 4.91
CA PHE A 32 -20.76 -11.53 5.82
C PHE A 32 -22.21 -11.87 6.22
N PRO A 33 -22.49 -12.15 7.51
CA PRO A 33 -23.86 -12.30 7.97
C PRO A 33 -24.49 -10.91 8.16
N ILE A 34 -25.30 -10.47 7.18
CA ILE A 34 -25.98 -9.17 7.20
C ILE A 34 -27.46 -9.37 7.52
N LEU A 35 -27.97 -8.62 8.50
CA LEU A 35 -29.40 -8.57 8.81
C LEU A 35 -30.03 -7.38 8.07
N SER A 36 -31.09 -7.64 7.30
CA SER A 36 -31.86 -6.57 6.65
C SER A 36 -32.69 -5.78 7.68
N PRO A 37 -32.89 -4.47 7.47
CA PRO A 37 -33.82 -3.70 8.29
C PRO A 37 -35.27 -4.11 8.03
N ASP A 38 -36.15 -3.87 8.99
CA ASP A 38 -37.59 -4.07 8.87
C ASP A 38 -38.31 -2.71 8.68
N PRO A 39 -38.87 -2.41 7.50
CA PRO A 39 -39.60 -1.17 7.23
C PRO A 39 -40.84 -0.96 8.11
N ALA A 40 -41.40 -2.01 8.73
CA ALA A 40 -42.53 -1.86 9.65
C ALA A 40 -42.12 -1.21 10.98
N THR A 41 -40.85 -1.36 11.39
CA THR A 41 -40.32 -0.86 12.67
C THR A 41 -39.32 0.28 12.50
N ILE A 42 -38.63 0.36 11.36
CA ILE A 42 -37.62 1.38 11.04
C ILE A 42 -38.17 2.32 9.96
N LYS A 43 -38.58 3.53 10.34
CA LYS A 43 -39.25 4.49 9.45
C LYS A 43 -38.42 4.94 8.24
N ASP A 44 -37.10 4.96 8.39
CA ASP A 44 -36.17 5.38 7.33
C ASP A 44 -35.79 4.23 6.37
N ALA A 45 -36.29 3.01 6.63
CA ALA A 45 -36.11 1.87 5.74
C ALA A 45 -37.31 1.73 4.80
N HIS A 46 -37.05 1.46 3.52
CA HIS A 46 -38.08 1.34 2.49
C HIS A 46 -37.87 0.08 1.65
N PHE A 47 -38.92 -0.40 0.99
CA PHE A 47 -38.80 -1.49 0.02
C PHE A 47 -38.29 -0.94 -1.32
N LEU A 48 -36.97 -0.82 -1.44
CA LEU A 48 -36.28 -0.34 -2.63
C LEU A 48 -35.07 -1.22 -2.96
N LYS A 49 -34.50 -1.02 -4.15
CA LYS A 49 -33.18 -1.58 -4.49
C LYS A 49 -32.11 -0.73 -3.82
N TYR A 50 -31.26 -1.35 -3.01
CA TYR A 50 -30.11 -0.71 -2.37
C TYR A 50 -28.81 -1.29 -2.92
N PRO A 51 -27.80 -0.47 -3.22
CA PRO A 51 -26.49 -0.97 -3.62
C PRO A 51 -25.72 -1.48 -2.40
N ILE A 52 -24.87 -2.48 -2.63
CA ILE A 52 -23.86 -2.92 -1.66
C ILE A 52 -22.48 -2.66 -2.26
N TYR A 53 -21.66 -1.87 -1.56
CA TYR A 53 -20.28 -1.59 -1.96
C TYR A 53 -19.30 -2.42 -1.15
N VAL A 54 -18.30 -2.99 -1.82
CA VAL A 54 -17.24 -3.79 -1.19
C VAL A 54 -15.87 -3.32 -1.64
N GLY A 55 -14.93 -3.26 -0.70
CA GLY A 55 -13.51 -3.03 -0.95
C GLY A 55 -12.68 -4.13 -0.30
N GLY A 56 -11.70 -4.65 -1.03
CA GLY A 56 -10.83 -5.74 -0.57
C GLY A 56 -9.37 -5.47 -0.86
N ASN A 57 -8.50 -5.69 0.12
CA ASN A 57 -7.05 -5.58 -0.02
C ASN A 57 -6.35 -6.92 0.22
N ARG A 58 -5.35 -7.24 -0.60
CA ARG A 58 -4.37 -8.30 -0.33
C ARG A 58 -2.96 -7.71 -0.38
N GLY A 59 -2.14 -8.03 0.62
CA GLY A 59 -0.75 -7.57 0.71
C GLY A 59 -0.57 -6.28 1.52
N ARG A 60 0.67 -5.80 1.57
CA ARG A 60 1.06 -4.60 2.34
C ARG A 60 0.81 -3.31 1.54
N GLY A 61 0.46 -2.23 2.24
CA GLY A 61 0.36 -0.90 1.64
C GLY A 61 1.71 -0.27 1.31
N GLN A 62 1.68 0.76 0.45
CA GLN A 62 2.87 1.47 -0.06
C GLN A 62 3.27 2.66 0.85
N ILE A 63 2.33 3.22 1.59
CA ILE A 63 2.46 4.47 2.34
C ILE A 63 1.87 4.27 3.73
N TYR A 64 2.54 4.80 4.76
CA TYR A 64 2.07 4.81 6.13
C TYR A 64 1.18 6.04 6.41
N PRO A 65 0.38 6.04 7.50
CA PRO A 65 -0.49 7.16 7.83
C PRO A 65 0.23 8.51 8.04
N ASP A 66 1.52 8.49 8.38
CA ASP A 66 2.37 9.67 8.51
C ASP A 66 2.89 10.21 7.17
N GLY A 67 2.54 9.55 6.05
CA GLY A 67 3.00 9.89 4.70
C GLY A 67 4.33 9.26 4.29
N SER A 68 5.02 8.56 5.20
CA SER A 68 6.28 7.87 4.88
C SER A 68 6.05 6.66 3.97
N LYS A 69 7.02 6.38 3.09
CA LYS A 69 6.99 5.21 2.21
C LYS A 69 7.34 3.93 2.96
N SER A 70 6.65 2.83 2.65
CA SER A 70 6.99 1.50 3.12
C SER A 70 8.02 0.83 2.21
N SER A 71 8.60 -0.29 2.67
CA SER A 71 9.44 -1.15 1.81
C SER A 71 8.66 -1.94 0.73
N ASN A 72 7.36 -1.68 0.54
CA ASN A 72 6.53 -2.33 -0.49
C ASN A 72 6.16 -1.37 -1.64
N THR A 73 7.09 -0.49 -2.03
CA THR A 73 6.87 0.53 -3.05
C THR A 73 8.15 0.85 -3.82
N ILE A 74 8.04 1.64 -4.88
CA ILE A 74 9.16 2.09 -5.69
C ILE A 74 9.86 3.29 -5.02
N TYR A 75 11.19 3.21 -4.98
CA TYR A 75 12.07 4.31 -4.59
C TYR A 75 12.68 4.93 -5.86
N ASN A 76 12.41 6.21 -6.05
CA ASN A 76 12.82 6.96 -7.24
C ASN A 76 13.93 7.94 -6.89
N ALA A 77 14.77 8.25 -7.86
CA ALA A 77 15.82 9.25 -7.77
C ALA A 77 15.24 10.63 -7.44
N THR A 78 15.77 11.28 -6.41
CA THR A 78 15.36 12.63 -6.00
C THR A 78 15.98 13.73 -6.86
N THR A 79 17.05 13.43 -7.59
CA THR A 79 17.67 14.33 -8.59
C THR A 79 18.14 13.55 -9.82
N ALA A 80 18.41 14.27 -10.92
CA ALA A 80 19.12 13.75 -12.07
C ALA A 80 20.63 13.87 -11.85
N GLY A 81 21.43 12.98 -12.42
CA GLY A 81 22.87 13.04 -12.23
C GLY A 81 23.57 11.74 -12.56
N ILE A 82 24.77 11.57 -12.00
CA ILE A 82 25.55 10.33 -12.07
C ILE A 82 25.57 9.69 -10.69
N VAL A 83 25.29 8.39 -10.62
CA VAL A 83 25.42 7.61 -9.39
C VAL A 83 26.90 7.52 -9.02
N SER A 84 27.33 8.24 -7.99
CA SER A 84 28.75 8.32 -7.61
C SER A 84 29.16 7.21 -6.65
N LYS A 85 28.22 6.73 -5.82
CA LYS A 85 28.49 5.70 -4.81
C LYS A 85 27.22 4.97 -4.40
N ILE A 86 27.32 3.65 -4.21
CA ILE A 86 26.28 2.81 -3.63
C ILE A 86 26.86 2.08 -2.41
N ILE A 87 26.24 2.25 -1.25
CA ILE A 87 26.64 1.58 0.00
C ILE A 87 25.51 0.62 0.43
N LEU A 88 25.83 -0.67 0.54
CA LEU A 88 24.95 -1.65 1.17
C LEU A 88 25.02 -1.49 2.70
N LYS A 89 23.87 -1.29 3.36
CA LYS A 89 23.81 -1.18 4.82
C LYS A 89 23.88 -2.54 5.50
N GLU A 90 24.40 -2.58 6.73
CA GLU A 90 24.53 -3.82 7.53
C GLU A 90 23.20 -4.58 7.71
N LYS A 91 22.08 -3.86 7.85
CA LYS A 91 20.73 -4.43 8.01
C LYS A 91 20.01 -4.65 6.67
N GLY A 92 20.73 -4.57 5.56
CA GLY A 92 20.20 -4.53 4.20
C GLY A 92 19.72 -3.12 3.79
N GLY A 93 19.41 -2.97 2.50
CA GLY A 93 19.08 -1.66 1.91
C GLY A 93 20.32 -0.89 1.48
N TYR A 94 20.11 0.27 0.86
CA TYR A 94 21.15 1.01 0.15
C TYR A 94 21.17 2.49 0.52
N GLU A 95 22.36 3.09 0.54
CA GLU A 95 22.54 4.54 0.37
C GLU A 95 23.13 4.79 -1.00
N ILE A 96 22.47 5.65 -1.77
CA ILE A 96 22.85 5.96 -3.14
C ILE A 96 23.18 7.43 -3.19
N THR A 97 24.44 7.72 -3.47
CA THR A 97 24.90 9.09 -3.67
C THR A 97 24.80 9.43 -5.15
N ILE A 98 24.07 10.50 -5.47
CA ILE A 98 23.86 10.99 -6.82
C ILE A 98 24.54 12.36 -6.90
N ALA A 99 25.52 12.50 -7.79
CA ALA A 99 26.14 13.78 -8.10
C ALA A 99 25.35 14.44 -9.23
N ASP A 100 24.78 15.61 -8.95
CA ASP A 100 24.09 16.43 -9.94
C ASP A 100 25.07 16.79 -11.07
N ALA A 101 24.62 16.59 -12.31
CA ALA A 101 25.44 16.83 -13.49
C ALA A 101 25.71 18.31 -13.75
N SER A 102 24.92 19.22 -13.16
CA SER A 102 24.95 20.66 -13.45
C SER A 102 25.87 21.46 -12.52
N ASP A 103 25.91 21.13 -11.23
CA ASP A 103 26.65 21.88 -10.20
C ASP A 103 27.51 20.99 -9.28
N GLY A 104 27.46 19.67 -9.45
CA GLY A 104 28.23 18.71 -8.65
C GLY A 104 27.70 18.51 -7.23
N HIS A 105 26.55 19.10 -6.87
CA HIS A 105 25.92 18.84 -5.58
C HIS A 105 25.56 17.36 -5.44
N GLN A 106 25.82 16.81 -4.26
CA GLN A 106 25.54 15.41 -3.97
C GLN A 106 24.26 15.29 -3.15
N VAL A 107 23.37 14.41 -3.59
CA VAL A 107 22.16 14.02 -2.88
C VAL A 107 22.26 12.54 -2.50
N VAL A 108 21.80 12.20 -1.30
CA VAL A 108 21.82 10.83 -0.80
C VAL A 108 20.38 10.31 -0.71
N ASP A 109 20.07 9.33 -1.56
CA ASP A 109 18.82 8.58 -1.53
C ASP A 109 18.99 7.31 -0.69
N ILE A 110 18.03 7.07 0.22
CA ILE A 110 18.05 5.91 1.11
C ILE A 110 16.96 4.94 0.69
N ILE A 111 17.36 3.71 0.38
CA ILE A 111 16.46 2.60 0.05
C ILE A 111 16.41 1.62 1.22
N PRO A 112 15.22 1.25 1.73
CA PRO A 112 15.10 0.30 2.82
C PRO A 112 15.47 -1.13 2.40
N PRO A 113 15.65 -2.06 3.36
CA PRO A 113 15.90 -3.47 3.05
C PRO A 113 14.78 -4.13 2.26
N GLY A 114 15.14 -5.12 1.44
CA GLY A 114 14.21 -6.01 0.75
C GLY A 114 13.88 -5.62 -0.70
N LEU A 115 14.50 -4.56 -1.23
CA LEU A 115 14.36 -4.18 -2.63
C LEU A 115 15.61 -4.56 -3.42
N GLU A 116 15.42 -4.92 -4.69
CA GLU A 116 16.50 -5.20 -5.64
C GLU A 116 16.88 -3.92 -6.37
N LEU A 117 18.17 -3.62 -6.42
CA LEU A 117 18.67 -2.39 -7.05
C LEU A 117 18.66 -2.51 -8.57
N LEU A 118 18.26 -1.45 -9.27
CA LEU A 118 18.19 -1.41 -10.74
C LEU A 118 19.29 -0.58 -11.39
N VAL A 119 20.07 0.15 -10.59
CA VAL A 119 21.10 1.08 -11.06
C VAL A 119 22.49 0.66 -10.60
N SER A 120 23.52 1.11 -11.30
CA SER A 120 24.94 0.85 -10.99
C SER A 120 25.74 2.13 -10.75
N GLU A 121 26.89 2.02 -10.08
CA GLU A 121 27.83 3.15 -9.96
C GLU A 121 28.33 3.58 -11.35
N GLY A 122 28.44 4.89 -11.55
CA GLY A 122 28.79 5.50 -12.84
C GLY A 122 27.62 5.67 -13.81
N GLU A 123 26.43 5.15 -13.49
CA GLU A 123 25.24 5.29 -14.33
C GLU A 123 24.68 6.71 -14.28
N SER A 124 24.30 7.26 -15.44
CA SER A 124 23.55 8.51 -15.53
C SER A 124 22.05 8.24 -15.41
N ILE A 125 21.40 8.90 -14.46
CA ILE A 125 19.99 8.71 -14.12
C ILE A 125 19.20 10.03 -14.22
N LYS A 126 17.90 9.91 -14.48
CA LYS A 126 16.98 11.06 -14.55
C LYS A 126 16.25 11.27 -13.23
N LEU A 127 15.81 12.51 -13.00
CA LEU A 127 14.89 12.83 -11.90
C LEU A 127 13.67 11.91 -11.97
N GLY A 128 13.32 11.28 -10.84
CA GLY A 128 12.18 10.38 -10.74
C GLY A 128 12.38 8.98 -11.32
N GLN A 129 13.56 8.67 -11.89
CA GLN A 129 13.89 7.33 -12.37
C GLN A 129 13.86 6.32 -11.19
N PRO A 130 13.25 5.13 -11.36
CA PRO A 130 13.31 4.08 -10.34
C PRO A 130 14.74 3.65 -10.06
N LEU A 131 15.14 3.66 -8.78
CA LEU A 131 16.44 3.17 -8.32
C LEU A 131 16.41 1.68 -7.99
N ALA A 132 15.21 1.17 -7.66
CA ALA A 132 15.00 -0.21 -7.25
C ALA A 132 13.69 -0.78 -7.81
N SER A 133 13.61 -2.11 -7.84
CA SER A 133 12.45 -2.84 -8.35
C SER A 133 11.19 -2.61 -7.50
N ASN A 134 10.02 -2.85 -8.10
CA ASN A 134 8.75 -2.81 -7.37
C ASN A 134 8.45 -4.19 -6.76
N PRO A 135 8.57 -4.38 -5.43
CA PRO A 135 8.31 -5.67 -4.81
C PRO A 135 6.81 -5.96 -4.61
N ASN A 136 5.92 -5.02 -4.95
CA ASN A 136 4.50 -5.16 -4.66
C ASN A 136 3.82 -6.20 -5.55
N VAL A 137 3.38 -7.30 -4.93
CA VAL A 137 2.56 -8.35 -5.55
C VAL A 137 1.12 -8.37 -5.00
N GLY A 138 0.73 -7.34 -4.26
CA GLY A 138 -0.61 -7.16 -3.69
C GLY A 138 -1.49 -6.23 -4.50
N GLY A 139 -2.58 -5.78 -3.90
CA GLY A 139 -3.48 -4.80 -4.51
C GLY A 139 -4.76 -4.59 -3.72
N PHE A 140 -5.46 -3.52 -4.10
CA PHE A 140 -6.79 -3.18 -3.61
C PHE A 140 -7.78 -3.18 -4.78
N GLY A 141 -8.94 -3.81 -4.57
CA GLY A 141 -10.03 -3.87 -5.54
C GLY A 141 -11.34 -3.42 -4.91
N GLN A 142 -12.26 -2.94 -5.75
CA GLN A 142 -13.60 -2.50 -5.35
C GLN A 142 -14.64 -3.16 -6.25
N GLY A 143 -15.85 -3.32 -5.74
CA GLY A 143 -17.00 -3.80 -6.50
C GLY A 143 -18.31 -3.37 -5.87
N ASP A 144 -19.38 -3.53 -6.63
CA ASP A 144 -20.75 -3.24 -6.24
C ASP A 144 -21.71 -4.38 -6.64
N ALA A 145 -22.86 -4.45 -5.96
CA ALA A 145 -23.95 -5.39 -6.21
C ALA A 145 -25.32 -4.72 -6.01
#